data_AF-A0A6V7RDW6-F1
#
_entry.id   AF-A0A6V7RDW6-F1
#
_cell.length_a   1.000
_cell.length_b   1.000
_cell.length_c   1.000
_cell.angle_alpha   90.00
_cell.angle_beta   90.00
_cell.angle_gamma   90.00
#
_symmetry.space_group_name_H-M   'P 1'
#
loop_
_entity.id
_entity.type
_entity.pdbx_description
1 polymer ?
#
loop_
_entity_poly.entity_id
_entity_poly.type
_entity_poly.pdbx_seq_one_letter_code
_entity_poly.pdbx_strand_id
1 'polypeptide(L)' 'MKKTLFYIFIGIAIIGLIMNLGNIFNLIFNVLVSIAILLAILYAIYYFFILSEEERNYRKAMRQTKRKRKFRK' A
#
# COMPACT_ATOMS: atom_id res chain seq x y z
N MET A 1 -34.61 22.57 -12.65
CA MET A 1 -33.39 22.80 -13.45
C MET A 1 -32.13 22.21 -12.83
N LYS A 2 -31.77 22.49 -11.56
CA LYS A 2 -30.54 21.97 -10.93
C LYS A 2 -30.45 20.43 -10.87
N LYS A 3 -31.54 19.75 -10.50
CA LYS A 3 -31.58 18.26 -10.41
C LYS A 3 -31.44 17.57 -11.77
N THR A 4 -32.13 18.09 -12.79
CA THR A 4 -32.05 17.56 -14.17
C THR A 4 -30.64 17.67 -14.73
N LEU A 5 -29.98 18.83 -14.54
CA LEU A 5 -28.59 19.02 -14.94
C LEU A 5 -27.66 18.05 -14.20
N PHE A 6 -27.87 17.88 -12.89
CA PHE A 6 -27.10 16.94 -12.07
C PHE A 6 -27.18 15.49 -12.58
N TYR A 7 -28.36 15.01 -12.94
CA TYR A 7 -28.52 13.67 -13.53
C TYR A 7 -27.89 13.55 -14.91
N ILE A 8 -27.89 14.61 -15.72
CA ILE A 8 -27.18 14.64 -17.01
C ILE A 8 -25.67 14.52 -16.78
N PHE A 9 -25.11 15.26 -15.82
CA PHE A 9 -23.70 15.15 -15.46
C PHE A 9 -23.33 13.75 -14.97
N ILE A 10 -24.19 13.13 -14.15
CA ILE A 10 -24.00 11.74 -13.72
C ILE A 10 -24.01 10.79 -14.92
N GLY A 11 -24.96 10.95 -15.84
CA GLY A 11 -25.02 10.11 -17.04
C GLY A 11 -23.75 10.21 -17.88
N ILE A 12 -23.25 11.43 -18.12
CA ILE A 12 -22.00 11.67 -18.85
C ILE A 12 -20.80 11.05 -18.13
N ALA A 13 -20.73 11.19 -16.81
CA ALA A 13 -19.65 10.62 -16.01
C ALA A 13 -19.66 9.08 -16.06
N ILE A 14 -20.83 8.45 -15.96
CA ILE A 14 -20.98 7.00 -16.05
C ILE A 14 -20.58 6.50 -17.45
N ILE A 15 -21.00 7.18 -18.51
CA ILE A 15 -20.61 6.83 -19.88
C ILE A 15 -19.10 6.94 -20.05
N GLY A 16 -18.50 8.04 -19.59
CA GLY A 16 -17.05 8.23 -19.64
C GLY A 16 -16.28 7.16 -18.87
N LEU A 17 -16.79 6.74 -17.70
CA LEU A 17 -16.27 5.63 -16.90
C LEU A 17 -16.33 4.30 -17.65
N ILE A 18 -17.48 3.94 -18.20
CA ILE A 18 -17.68 2.68 -18.94
C ILE A 18 -16.77 2.62 -20.17
N MET A 19 -16.67 3.72 -20.93
CA MET A 19 -15.82 3.77 -22.12
C MET A 19 -14.31 3.68 -21.80
N ASN A 20 -13.90 4.04 -20.59
CA ASN A 20 -12.50 4.06 -20.18
C ASN A 20 -12.17 3.08 -19.04
N LEU A 21 -13.02 2.08 -18.82
CA LEU A 21 -12.94 1.21 -17.65
C LEU A 21 -11.55 0.56 -17.51
N GLY A 22 -10.98 0.07 -18.61
CA GLY A 22 -9.64 -0.51 -18.63
C GLY A 22 -8.53 0.49 -18.25
N ASN A 23 -8.61 1.72 -18.76
CA ASN A 23 -7.63 2.78 -18.44
C ASN A 23 -7.70 3.18 -16.96
N ILE A 24 -8.89 3.18 -16.37
CA ILE A 24 -9.12 3.53 -14.96
C ILE A 24 -8.58 2.42 -14.06
N PHE A 25 -8.83 1.15 -14.38
CA PHE A 25 -8.22 0.03 -13.66
C PHE A 25 -6.69 0.07 -13.74
N ASN A 26 -6.13 0.36 -14.91
CA ASN A 26 -4.68 0.51 -15.07
C ASN A 26 -4.14 1.68 -14.25
N LEU A 27 -4.84 2.82 -14.21
CA LEU A 27 -4.45 3.97 -13.40
C LEU A 27 -4.43 3.61 -11.91
N ILE A 28 -5.49 2.98 -11.40
CA ILE A 28 -5.57 2.54 -10.00
C ILE A 28 -4.46 1.55 -9.68
N PHE A 29 -4.25 0.56 -10.56
CA PHE A 29 -3.19 -0.43 -10.40
C PHE A 29 -1.81 0.22 -10.37
N ASN A 30 -1.52 1.13 -11.29
CA ASN A 30 -0.24 1.85 -11.35
C ASN A 30 0.00 2.70 -10.10
N VAL A 31 -1.03 3.35 -9.56
CA VAL A 31 -0.93 4.09 -8.29
C VAL A 31 -0.61 3.15 -7.14
N LEU A 32 -1.30 2.01 -7.04
CA LEU A 32 -1.05 1.01 -6.00
C LEU A 32 0.38 0.45 -6.09
N VAL A 33 0.83 0.11 -7.29
CA VAL A 33 2.21 -0.36 -7.54
C VAL A 33 3.22 0.71 -7.17
N SER A 34 2.99 1.97 -7.55
CA SER A 34 3.88 3.09 -7.21
C SER A 34 4.00 3.28 -5.69
N ILE A 35 2.88 3.21 -4.96
CA ILE A 35 2.88 3.27 -3.49
C ILE A 35 3.65 2.09 -2.90
N ALA A 36 3.45 0.88 -3.42
CA ALA A 36 4.16 -0.31 -2.95
C ALA A 36 5.68 -0.18 -3.15
N ILE A 37 6.11 0.33 -4.32
CA ILE A 37 7.52 0.60 -4.61
C ILE A 37 8.09 1.65 -3.66
N LEU A 38 7.38 2.76 -3.44
CA LEU A 38 7.79 3.80 -2.49
C LEU A 38 7.98 3.23 -1.07
N LEU A 39 7.04 2.43 -0.59
CA LEU A 39 7.14 1.78 0.72
C LEU A 39 8.32 0.81 0.79
N ALA A 40 8.56 0.04 -0.29
CA ALA A 40 9.71 -0.86 -0.36
C ALA A 40 11.04 -0.11 -0.30
N ILE A 41 11.15 1.02 -1.02
CA ILE A 41 12.34 1.88 -1.00
C ILE A 41 12.53 2.48 0.40
N LEU A 42 11.48 3.05 1.00
CA LEU A 42 11.53 3.60 2.35
C LEU A 42 11.95 2.54 3.37
N TYR A 43 11.40 1.32 3.27
CA TYR A 43 11.78 0.21 4.13
C TYR A 43 13.24 -0.19 3.94
N ALA A 44 13.73 -0.25 2.70
CA ALA A 44 15.12 -0.55 2.41
C ALA A 44 16.04 0.52 3.01
N ILE A 45 15.74 1.81 2.81
CA ILE A 45 16.49 2.92 3.38
C ILE A 45 16.52 2.83 4.91
N TYR A 46 15.36 2.62 5.54
CA TYR A 46 15.28 2.43 6.99
C TYR A 46 16.14 1.25 7.45
N TYR A 47 16.05 0.11 6.77
CA TYR A 47 16.78 -1.10 7.13
C TYR A 47 18.30 -0.97 6.98
N PHE A 48 18.78 -0.29 5.93
CA PHE A 48 20.20 -0.14 5.65
C PHE A 48 20.86 1.02 6.39
N PHE A 49 20.20 2.16 6.54
CA PHE A 49 20.83 3.38 7.06
C PHE A 49 20.43 3.71 8.50
N ILE A 50 19.21 3.36 8.92
CA ILE A 50 18.68 3.79 10.23
C ILE A 50 18.78 2.66 11.26
N LEU A 51 18.53 1.41 10.85
CA LEU A 51 18.52 0.28 11.76
C LEU A 51 19.95 -0.16 12.12
N SER A 52 20.44 0.29 13.27
CA SER A 52 21.75 -0.08 13.80
C SER A 52 21.87 -1.61 14.01
N GLU A 53 23.08 -2.13 13.83
CA GLU A 53 23.38 -3.56 13.89
C GLU A 53 23.11 -4.16 15.28
N GLU A 54 23.37 -3.40 16.34
CA GLU A 54 23.04 -3.78 17.72
C GLU A 54 21.54 -3.97 17.92
N GLU A 55 20.73 -3.09 17.34
CA GLU A 55 19.28 -3.15 17.45
C GLU A 55 18.70 -4.35 16.67
N ARG A 56 19.29 -4.70 15.52
CA ARG A 56 18.99 -5.95 14.78
C ARG A 56 19.27 -7.18 15.64
N ASN A 57 20.42 -7.21 16.29
CA ASN A 57 20.85 -8.35 17.09
C ASN A 57 19.99 -8.50 18.36
N TYR A 58 19.65 -7.40 19.02
CA TYR A 58 18.72 -7.39 20.15
C TYR A 58 17.33 -7.92 19.76
N ARG A 59 16.75 -7.42 18.66
CA ARG A 59 15.42 -7.87 18.19
C ARG A 59 15.44 -9.34 17.74
N LYS A 60 16.53 -9.82 17.12
CA LYS A 60 16.73 -11.25 16.78
C LYS A 60 16.77 -12.12 18.04
N ALA A 61 17.57 -11.75 19.04
CA ALA A 61 17.67 -12.47 20.31
C ALA A 61 16.31 -12.53 21.02
N MET A 62 15.58 -11.41 21.09
CA MET A 62 14.25 -11.35 21.69
C MET A 62 13.23 -12.29 21.00
N ARG A 63 13.27 -12.37 19.66
CA ARG A 63 12.43 -13.31 18.89
C ARG A 63 12.78 -14.77 19.17
N GLN A 64 14.07 -15.10 19.24
CA GLN A 64 14.52 -16.45 19.59
C GLN A 64 14.05 -16.86 21.00
N THR A 65 14.18 -15.96 21.98
CA THR A 65 13.74 -16.19 23.36
C THR A 65 12.23 -16.36 23.45
N LYS A 66 11.43 -15.52 22.76
CA LYS A 66 9.97 -15.69 22.69
C LYS A 66 9.56 -17.03 22.09
N ARG A 67 10.22 -17.48 21.01
CA ARG A 67 9.95 -18.80 20.40
C ARG A 67 10.26 -19.93 21.38
N LYS A 68 11.45 -19.93 21.99
CA LYS A 68 11.85 -20.94 22.99
C LYS A 68 10.88 -21.00 24.18
N ARG A 69 10.39 -19.85 24.66
CA ARG A 69 9.41 -19.80 25.76
C ARG A 69 8.03 -20.34 25.37
N LYS A 70 7.63 -20.20 24.10
CA LYS A 70 6.33 -20.70 23.60
C LYS A 70 6.32 -22.23 23.47
N PHE A 71 7.46 -22.86 23.16
CA PHE A 71 7.61 -24.31 23.06
C PHE A 71 7.95 -24.99 24.40
N ARG A 72 8.11 -24.22 25.50
CA ARG A 72 8.42 -24.73 26.84
C ARG A 72 7.22 -24.70 27.79
N LYS A 73 6.04 -24.36 27.29
CA LYS A 73 4.73 -24.53 27.92
C LYS A 73 4.02 -25.68 27.22
#